data_AF-A0A4Q2Z8K2-F1
#
_entry.id   AF-A0A4Q2Z8K2-F1
#
_cell.length_a   1.000
_cell.length_b   1.000
_cell.length_c   1.000
_cell.angle_alpha   90.00
_cell.angle_beta   90.00
_cell.angle_gamma   90.00
#
_symmetry.space_group_name_H-M   'P 1'
#
loop_
_entity.id
_entity.type
_entity.pdbx_description
1 polymer ?
#
loop_
_entity_poly.entity_id
_entity_poly.type
_entity_poly.pdbx_seq_one_letter_code
_entity_poly.pdbx_strand_id
1 'polypeptide(L)'
;MSLHLVRALPGTSCALAWRTYPIPTMTRSQNMLERAMRTERLLALLAFGTLTAASQATTITVNNRWPTGEPPTAAIDGFAGKYLNFEGANTGILVTPAKGATVANSIKLWTADDDSGRDPGFYQIFGTNKVITGTTFDSEDFTLVSQGMVSLPTLRGTAGQTPLDETRSWSKSFENTQAYTSYLVVFPSVRGASTTMMQVGEVQLGSASGTIFAPGDSVLGVEAERTIVHFAGPKTVAPAGEETSSFGIMFIPDTQFYSRYAAPAGGNQFAARFGSNPFEVQTEWIAKFANQLQIPVAVHLGDVVDRAGTAGEWDHASLAMKTLDDADYPYSVLAGNHDVMNGGQWSNER
;
A
#
# COMPACT_ATOMS: atom_id res chain seq x y z
N MET A 1 2.38 -25.59 31.86
CA MET A 1 2.30 -24.53 32.91
C MET A 1 1.56 -23.35 32.27
N SER A 2 0.41 -22.92 32.81
CA SER A 2 -0.40 -21.84 32.23
C SER A 2 0.04 -20.46 32.71
N LEU A 3 -0.14 -19.42 31.88
CA LEU A 3 -0.63 -18.14 32.41
C LEU A 3 -1.44 -17.32 31.38
N HIS A 4 -2.59 -16.84 31.87
CA HIS A 4 -3.53 -15.89 31.28
C HIS A 4 -3.20 -14.45 31.70
N LEU A 5 -3.76 -13.48 30.96
CA LEU A 5 -3.89 -12.05 31.28
C LEU A 5 -4.40 -11.78 32.73
N VAL A 6 -4.01 -10.65 33.33
CA VAL A 6 -4.87 -9.61 33.98
C VAL A 6 -4.06 -8.63 34.85
N ARG A 7 -4.50 -7.36 34.84
CA ARG A 7 -4.07 -6.14 35.55
C ARG A 7 -4.57 -6.08 37.01
N ALA A 8 -3.75 -5.59 37.96
CA ALA A 8 -4.14 -4.70 39.10
C ALA A 8 -2.95 -4.28 40.00
N LEU A 9 -2.90 -2.99 40.37
CA LEU A 9 -2.17 -2.39 41.51
C LEU A 9 -3.07 -2.42 42.78
N PRO A 10 -2.66 -2.03 44.02
CA PRO A 10 -1.36 -2.03 44.72
C PRO A 10 -1.42 -2.74 46.12
N GLY A 11 -0.26 -3.04 46.73
CA GLY A 11 -0.17 -3.19 48.20
C GLY A 11 0.63 -4.39 48.75
N THR A 12 1.86 -4.09 49.21
CA THR A 12 2.73 -4.85 50.14
C THR A 12 3.17 -6.26 49.73
N SER A 13 4.39 -6.45 49.21
CA SER A 13 5.69 -6.53 49.92
C SER A 13 6.16 -7.98 50.06
N CYS A 14 6.93 -8.48 49.08
CA CYS A 14 8.17 -9.21 49.38
C CYS A 14 9.05 -9.26 48.14
N ALA A 15 10.33 -8.92 48.33
CA ALA A 15 11.31 -8.64 47.29
C ALA A 15 11.80 -9.91 46.59
N LEU A 16 11.92 -9.84 45.26
CA LEU A 16 12.84 -10.70 44.50
C LEU A 16 13.66 -9.79 43.56
N ALA A 17 14.98 -9.98 43.60
CA ALA A 17 15.97 -9.06 43.09
C ALA A 17 15.97 -8.94 41.56
N TRP A 18 15.94 -7.70 41.07
CA TRP A 18 16.10 -7.34 39.66
C TRP A 18 17.58 -7.28 39.30
N ARG A 19 17.99 -7.97 38.24
CA ARG A 19 19.29 -7.74 37.62
C ARG A 19 19.10 -6.65 36.56
N THR A 20 19.50 -5.43 36.90
CA THR A 20 19.62 -4.32 35.94
C THR A 20 20.93 -4.46 35.17
N TYR A 21 20.84 -4.52 33.84
CA TYR A 21 21.99 -4.26 32.97
C TYR A 21 22.08 -2.75 32.73
N PRO A 22 23.24 -2.10 32.95
CA PRO A 22 23.37 -0.68 32.72
C PRO A 22 23.27 -0.37 31.22
N ILE A 23 22.37 0.56 30.88
CA ILE A 23 22.27 1.17 29.55
C ILE A 23 23.48 2.07 29.37
N PRO A 24 24.32 1.90 28.32
CA PRO A 24 25.33 2.88 27.99
C PRO A 24 24.64 4.18 27.55
N THR A 25 24.75 5.24 28.36
CA THR A 25 24.50 6.60 27.90
C THR A 25 25.60 6.98 26.91
N MET A 26 25.31 6.89 25.61
CA MET A 26 26.14 7.54 24.60
C MET A 26 25.74 9.01 24.48
N THR A 27 26.59 9.86 25.04
CA THR A 27 26.60 11.31 24.81
C THR A 27 26.72 11.62 23.32
N ARG A 28 25.82 12.49 22.88
CA ARG A 28 25.62 13.00 21.52
C ARG A 28 26.89 13.63 20.96
N SER A 29 27.52 12.98 19.98
CA SER A 29 28.39 13.68 19.01
C SER A 29 27.50 14.19 17.87
N GLN A 30 27.49 15.51 17.68
CA GLN A 30 26.55 16.24 16.82
C GLN A 30 26.78 16.09 15.30
N ASN A 31 27.65 15.21 14.81
CA ASN A 31 28.09 15.27 13.41
C ASN A 31 27.80 14.01 12.55
N MET A 32 26.74 13.25 12.85
CA MET A 32 26.26 12.14 12.01
C MET A 32 24.97 12.45 11.23
N LEU A 33 24.47 13.67 11.28
CA LEU A 33 23.26 14.08 10.54
C LEU A 33 23.52 14.48 9.08
N GLU A 34 24.76 14.63 8.64
CA GLU A 34 25.07 15.09 7.27
C GLU A 34 25.72 14.04 6.35
N ARG A 35 25.99 12.82 6.84
CA ARG A 35 26.62 11.77 6.00
C ARG A 35 25.86 10.44 5.90
N ALA A 36 24.67 10.32 6.49
CA ALA A 36 23.80 9.14 6.35
C ALA A 36 22.60 9.33 5.38
N MET A 37 22.42 10.52 4.78
CA MET A 37 21.31 10.80 3.85
C MET A 37 21.61 10.44 2.38
N ARG A 38 22.25 9.30 2.11
CA ARG A 38 22.41 8.78 0.75
C ARG A 38 22.26 7.26 0.69
N THR A 39 21.01 6.81 0.79
CA THR A 39 20.54 5.60 0.11
C THR A 39 19.01 5.64 0.03
N GLU A 40 18.50 6.11 -1.11
CA GLU A 40 17.30 5.69 -1.89
C GLU A 40 15.97 5.28 -1.20
N ARG A 41 15.82 5.35 0.13
CA ARG A 41 14.58 4.98 0.84
C ARG A 41 14.04 6.07 1.77
N LEU A 42 14.80 7.15 1.99
CA LEU A 42 14.36 8.25 2.85
C LEU A 42 13.41 9.23 2.15
N LEU A 43 13.41 9.32 0.81
CA LEU A 43 12.49 10.22 0.09
C LEU A 43 11.04 9.69 0.08
N ALA A 44 10.84 8.38 0.03
CA ALA A 44 9.52 7.76 0.25
C ALA A 44 9.06 7.84 1.72
N LEU A 45 9.98 8.16 2.65
CA LEU A 45 9.74 8.28 4.08
C LEU A 45 9.45 9.73 4.51
N LEU A 46 10.03 10.74 3.84
CA LEU A 46 9.79 12.15 4.13
C LEU A 46 8.46 12.69 3.56
N ALA A 47 7.82 12.00 2.61
CA ALA A 47 6.49 12.37 2.11
C ALA A 47 5.34 12.13 3.11
N PHE A 48 5.62 11.52 4.27
CA PHE A 48 4.58 11.11 5.24
C PHE A 48 4.85 11.59 6.67
N GLY A 49 5.82 12.47 6.87
CA GLY A 49 6.23 12.97 8.18
C GLY A 49 5.55 14.28 8.54
N THR A 50 4.25 14.23 8.84
CA THR A 50 3.55 15.03 9.86
C THR A 50 2.06 14.76 9.71
N LEU A 51 1.40 14.31 10.78
CA LEU A 51 0.03 14.70 11.13
C LEU A 51 -0.41 13.94 12.39
N THR A 52 -0.37 14.66 13.50
CA THR A 52 -1.40 14.50 14.52
C THR A 52 -2.55 15.44 14.14
N ALA A 53 -3.77 14.91 14.17
CA ALA A 53 -5.08 15.55 14.00
C ALA A 53 -5.69 15.70 12.59
N ALA A 54 -6.96 15.25 12.52
CA ALA A 54 -8.03 15.56 11.57
C ALA A 54 -7.99 14.94 10.16
N SER A 55 -9.19 14.60 9.66
CA SER A 55 -9.48 14.46 8.24
C SER A 55 -9.00 15.73 7.53
N GLN A 56 -7.88 15.64 6.81
CA GLN A 56 -7.49 16.70 5.89
C GLN A 56 -7.79 16.22 4.49
N ALA A 57 -8.73 16.92 3.86
CA ALA A 57 -8.88 17.05 2.43
C ALA A 57 -7.51 16.99 1.70
N THR A 58 -7.34 15.99 0.84
CA THR A 58 -6.24 15.96 -0.13
C THR A 58 -6.60 16.86 -1.30
N THR A 59 -5.69 17.78 -1.65
CA THR A 59 -5.86 18.60 -2.85
C THR A 59 -5.54 17.79 -4.11
N ILE A 60 -6.43 17.84 -5.09
CA ILE A 60 -6.23 17.27 -6.43
C ILE A 60 -6.09 18.43 -7.41
N THR A 61 -5.04 18.42 -8.23
CA THR A 61 -4.77 19.48 -9.21
C THR A 61 -4.66 18.92 -10.63
N VAL A 62 -4.86 19.79 -11.63
CA VAL A 62 -4.61 19.45 -13.06
C VAL A 62 -3.33 20.07 -13.61
N ASN A 63 -2.49 20.66 -12.74
CA ASN A 63 -1.27 21.36 -13.11
C ASN A 63 -0.05 20.42 -13.25
N ASN A 64 -0.26 19.22 -13.78
CA ASN A 64 0.80 18.24 -13.98
C ASN A 64 1.31 18.25 -15.44
N ARG A 65 2.35 17.46 -15.72
CA ARG A 65 3.09 17.52 -16.98
C ARG A 65 3.14 16.19 -17.70
N TRP A 66 3.00 16.25 -19.02
CA TRP A 66 3.11 15.13 -19.95
C TRP A 66 3.78 15.60 -21.25
N PRO A 67 4.43 14.72 -22.03
CA PRO A 67 5.03 15.11 -23.30
C PRO A 67 3.97 15.31 -24.39
N THR A 68 4.34 16.06 -25.43
CA THR A 68 3.51 16.19 -26.64
C THR A 68 3.26 14.81 -27.26
N GLY A 69 1.99 14.50 -27.53
CA GLY A 69 1.59 13.24 -28.17
C GLY A 69 1.24 12.11 -27.20
N GLU A 70 1.42 12.30 -25.89
CA GLU A 70 1.02 11.33 -24.86
C GLU A 70 0.09 11.95 -23.80
N PRO A 71 -0.98 12.68 -24.22
CA PRO A 71 -1.86 13.41 -23.31
C PRO A 71 -2.79 12.49 -22.51
N PRO A 72 -3.49 13.01 -21.49
CA PRO A 72 -4.53 12.29 -20.76
C PRO A 72 -5.62 11.68 -21.66
N THR A 73 -5.90 12.29 -22.82
CA THR A 73 -6.87 11.74 -23.78
C THR A 73 -6.45 10.40 -24.37
N ALA A 74 -5.14 10.10 -24.43
CA ALA A 74 -4.64 8.82 -24.90
C ALA A 74 -4.90 7.68 -23.90
N ALA A 75 -5.33 7.97 -22.67
CA ALA A 75 -5.73 6.94 -21.71
C ALA A 75 -7.17 6.43 -21.94
N ILE A 76 -7.94 7.02 -22.85
CA ILE A 76 -9.35 6.67 -23.10
C ILE A 76 -9.70 6.72 -24.60
N ASP A 77 -8.70 6.62 -25.48
CA ASP A 77 -8.88 6.79 -26.93
C ASP A 77 -9.16 5.46 -27.65
N GLY A 78 -9.06 4.34 -26.94
CA GLY A 78 -9.33 3.01 -27.50
C GLY A 78 -8.18 2.45 -28.33
N PHE A 79 -6.99 3.02 -28.24
CA PHE A 79 -5.79 2.58 -28.97
C PHE A 79 -4.62 2.26 -28.05
N ALA A 80 -3.60 1.59 -28.58
CA ALA A 80 -2.39 1.19 -27.86
C ALA A 80 -1.38 2.35 -27.68
N GLY A 81 -1.86 3.60 -27.71
CA GLY A 81 -1.08 4.78 -27.33
C GLY A 81 -0.74 4.74 -25.84
N LYS A 82 -0.26 5.88 -25.32
CA LYS A 82 -0.07 6.03 -23.88
C LYS A 82 -0.41 7.42 -23.41
N TYR A 83 -0.93 7.48 -22.20
CA TYR A 83 -0.78 8.65 -21.35
C TYR A 83 0.48 8.47 -20.50
N LEU A 84 1.43 9.40 -20.62
CA LEU A 84 2.61 9.47 -19.75
C LEU A 84 2.51 10.71 -18.87
N ASN A 85 2.75 10.55 -17.57
CA ASN A 85 2.80 11.66 -16.62
C ASN A 85 4.17 11.73 -15.93
N PHE A 86 4.78 12.91 -15.93
CA PHE A 86 6.10 13.14 -15.34
C PHE A 86 6.13 13.22 -13.82
N GLU A 87 4.99 13.35 -13.15
CA GLU A 87 4.91 13.41 -11.68
C GLU A 87 4.80 12.02 -11.05
N GLY A 88 4.49 10.98 -11.83
CA GLY A 88 4.58 9.59 -11.38
C GLY A 88 3.45 9.18 -10.45
N ALA A 89 3.80 8.83 -9.22
CA ALA A 89 2.83 8.38 -8.22
C ALA A 89 1.77 9.45 -7.92
N ASN A 90 0.58 9.01 -7.48
CA ASN A 90 -0.58 9.86 -7.21
C ASN A 90 -1.12 10.63 -8.42
N THR A 91 -0.72 10.26 -9.64
CA THR A 91 -1.28 10.82 -10.87
C THR A 91 -2.33 9.91 -11.49
N GLY A 92 -3.13 10.46 -12.40
CA GLY A 92 -4.14 9.70 -13.12
C GLY A 92 -5.04 10.59 -13.97
N ILE A 93 -6.31 10.21 -14.09
CA ILE A 93 -7.29 10.90 -14.94
C ILE A 93 -8.57 11.23 -14.17
N LEU A 94 -9.17 12.38 -14.49
CA LEU A 94 -10.53 12.74 -14.13
C LEU A 94 -11.37 12.81 -15.40
N VAL A 95 -12.35 11.92 -15.53
CA VAL A 95 -13.17 11.75 -16.73
C VAL A 95 -14.62 12.13 -16.43
N THR A 96 -15.24 12.90 -17.32
CA THR A 96 -16.69 13.16 -17.33
C THR A 96 -17.29 12.52 -18.58
N PRO A 97 -17.89 11.31 -18.45
CA PRO A 97 -18.47 10.60 -19.59
C PRO A 97 -19.63 11.37 -20.23
N ALA A 98 -19.64 11.49 -21.56
CA ALA A 98 -20.69 12.19 -22.31
C ALA A 98 -22.07 11.51 -22.19
N LYS A 99 -22.09 10.22 -21.83
CA LYS A 99 -23.32 9.45 -21.57
C LYS A 99 -24.01 9.80 -20.25
N GLY A 100 -23.44 10.69 -19.44
CA GLY A 100 -24.01 11.14 -18.17
C GLY A 100 -23.72 10.19 -17.01
N ALA A 101 -24.60 10.19 -16.02
CA ALA A 101 -24.42 9.39 -14.81
C ALA A 101 -24.42 7.89 -15.13
N THR A 102 -23.36 7.19 -14.70
CA THR A 102 -23.19 5.74 -14.91
C THR A 102 -22.78 5.06 -13.61
N VAL A 103 -22.97 3.75 -13.51
CA VAL A 103 -22.52 2.93 -12.37
C VAL A 103 -21.31 2.11 -12.81
N ALA A 104 -20.11 2.42 -12.29
CA ALA A 104 -18.90 1.63 -12.54
C ALA A 104 -18.89 0.37 -11.66
N ASN A 105 -18.63 -0.80 -12.26
CA ASN A 105 -18.55 -2.11 -11.61
C ASN A 105 -17.27 -2.89 -11.98
N SER A 106 -16.44 -2.35 -12.86
CA SER A 106 -15.13 -2.90 -13.16
C SER A 106 -14.15 -1.82 -13.60
N ILE A 107 -12.87 -2.14 -13.49
CA ILE A 107 -11.77 -1.41 -14.11
C ILE A 107 -10.97 -2.37 -14.97
N LYS A 108 -10.49 -1.87 -16.09
CA LYS A 108 -9.55 -2.54 -16.97
C LYS A 108 -8.47 -1.56 -17.40
N LEU A 109 -7.23 -2.02 -17.36
CA LEU A 109 -6.05 -1.25 -17.70
C LEU A 109 -5.28 -1.99 -18.79
N TRP A 110 -4.64 -1.27 -19.68
CA TRP A 110 -3.69 -1.81 -20.66
C TRP A 110 -2.29 -1.25 -20.42
N THR A 111 -1.27 -2.06 -20.69
CA THR A 111 0.12 -1.60 -20.66
C THR A 111 0.36 -0.59 -21.77
N ALA A 112 1.18 0.43 -21.48
CA ALA A 112 1.79 1.27 -22.50
C ALA A 112 2.91 0.52 -23.27
N ASP A 113 3.66 1.25 -24.09
CA ASP A 113 4.66 0.76 -25.04
C ASP A 113 6.13 0.87 -24.58
N ASP A 114 6.42 1.61 -23.50
CA ASP A 114 7.80 1.94 -23.09
C ASP A 114 8.30 1.10 -21.89
N ASP A 115 8.25 1.63 -20.66
CA ASP A 115 8.91 0.98 -19.50
C ASP A 115 7.93 0.34 -18.50
N SER A 116 8.13 -0.93 -18.19
CA SER A 116 7.32 -1.65 -17.23
C SER A 116 7.40 -1.22 -15.77
N GLY A 117 8.45 -0.50 -15.39
CA GLY A 117 8.53 0.16 -14.09
C GLY A 117 7.52 1.30 -13.94
N ARG A 118 7.02 1.89 -15.04
CA ARG A 118 6.11 3.06 -15.01
C ARG A 118 4.64 2.69 -14.96
N ASP A 119 4.31 1.41 -15.12
CA ASP A 119 2.94 0.91 -15.05
C ASP A 119 2.35 1.16 -13.65
N PRO A 120 1.03 1.42 -13.50
CA PRO A 120 0.37 1.49 -12.22
C PRO A 120 0.58 0.23 -11.37
N GLY A 121 0.86 0.41 -10.08
CA GLY A 121 0.96 -0.64 -9.07
C GLY A 121 -0.25 -0.72 -8.14
N PHE A 122 -0.97 0.39 -7.98
CA PHE A 122 -2.20 0.48 -7.20
C PHE A 122 -3.16 1.46 -7.86
N TYR A 123 -4.46 1.18 -7.82
CA TYR A 123 -5.49 2.07 -8.33
C TYR A 123 -6.44 2.51 -7.22
N GLN A 124 -6.98 3.72 -7.37
CA GLN A 124 -8.15 4.21 -6.64
C GLN A 124 -9.13 4.82 -7.64
N ILE A 125 -10.40 4.45 -7.52
CA ILE A 125 -11.50 4.99 -8.31
C ILE A 125 -12.44 5.70 -7.36
N PHE A 126 -12.76 6.93 -7.68
CA PHE A 126 -13.77 7.71 -7.00
C PHE A 126 -14.81 8.20 -7.99
N GLY A 127 -16.02 8.41 -7.50
CA GLY A 127 -17.13 8.99 -8.25
C GLY A 127 -17.54 10.33 -7.65
N THR A 128 -17.99 11.25 -8.50
CA THR A 128 -18.64 12.49 -8.06
C THR A 128 -19.79 12.87 -8.98
N ASN A 129 -20.77 13.55 -8.39
CA ASN A 129 -21.88 14.21 -9.10
C ASN A 129 -21.74 15.74 -9.07
N LYS A 130 -20.64 16.25 -8.51
CA LYS A 130 -20.31 17.68 -8.57
C LYS A 130 -19.88 18.04 -9.98
N VAL A 131 -20.35 19.18 -10.48
CA VAL A 131 -19.92 19.68 -11.79
C VAL A 131 -18.43 20.01 -11.73
N ILE A 132 -17.65 19.37 -12.61
CA ILE A 132 -16.21 19.59 -12.71
C ILE A 132 -15.96 20.96 -13.34
N THR A 133 -15.51 21.91 -12.53
CA THR A 133 -15.10 23.25 -12.97
C THR A 133 -13.81 23.67 -12.27
N GLY A 134 -12.94 24.38 -12.98
CA GLY A 134 -11.64 24.81 -12.45
C GLY A 134 -10.53 23.76 -12.59
N THR A 135 -9.44 23.98 -11.85
CA THR A 135 -8.17 23.24 -11.97
C THR A 135 -7.70 22.62 -10.65
N THR A 136 -8.50 22.77 -9.59
CA THR A 136 -8.19 22.28 -8.25
C THR A 136 -9.48 21.77 -7.62
N PHE A 137 -9.40 20.59 -7.00
CA PHE A 137 -10.53 19.91 -6.40
C PHE A 137 -10.15 19.41 -5.01
N ASP A 138 -11.15 19.33 -4.14
CA ASP A 138 -11.00 18.68 -2.85
C ASP A 138 -11.31 17.19 -2.98
N SER A 139 -10.46 16.32 -2.43
CA SER A 139 -10.75 14.89 -2.36
C SER A 139 -12.08 14.54 -1.66
N GLU A 140 -12.59 15.42 -0.81
CA GLU A 140 -13.90 15.25 -0.14
C GLU A 140 -15.08 15.38 -1.12
N ASP A 141 -14.88 16.03 -2.28
CA ASP A 141 -15.89 16.11 -3.34
C ASP A 141 -16.08 14.77 -4.07
N PHE A 142 -15.23 13.77 -3.80
CA PHE A 142 -15.20 12.48 -4.47
C PHE A 142 -15.48 11.36 -3.47
N THR A 143 -16.37 10.44 -3.83
CA THR A 143 -16.69 9.26 -3.02
C THR A 143 -15.92 8.06 -3.53
N LEU A 144 -15.22 7.34 -2.65
CA LEU A 144 -14.49 6.12 -3.03
C LEU A 144 -15.45 5.07 -3.58
N VAL A 145 -15.15 4.56 -4.77
CA VAL A 145 -15.88 3.48 -5.45
C VAL A 145 -15.13 2.16 -5.26
N SER A 146 -13.83 2.14 -5.54
CA SER A 146 -13.02 0.93 -5.45
C SER A 146 -11.53 1.27 -5.42
N GLN A 147 -10.72 0.38 -4.84
CA GLN A 147 -9.26 0.47 -4.87
C GLN A 147 -8.62 -0.91 -4.82
N GLY A 148 -7.37 -1.03 -5.24
CA GLY A 148 -6.64 -2.29 -5.14
C GLY A 148 -5.31 -2.33 -5.90
N MET A 149 -4.60 -3.44 -5.71
CA MET A 149 -3.35 -3.71 -6.42
C MET A 149 -3.59 -3.93 -7.91
N VAL A 150 -2.65 -3.46 -8.73
CA VAL A 150 -2.63 -3.65 -10.18
C VAL A 150 -1.52 -4.65 -10.53
N SER A 151 -1.82 -5.60 -11.40
CA SER A 151 -0.86 -6.60 -11.87
C SER A 151 -0.88 -6.71 -13.40
N LEU A 152 -0.53 -5.60 -14.05
CA LEU A 152 -0.39 -5.53 -15.50
C LEU A 152 0.74 -6.47 -16.01
N PRO A 153 0.61 -7.06 -17.21
CA PRO A 153 1.70 -7.79 -17.85
C PRO A 153 2.94 -6.91 -18.14
N THR A 154 4.10 -7.55 -18.34
CA THR A 154 5.32 -6.87 -18.81
C THR A 154 5.45 -6.83 -20.33
N LEU A 155 4.56 -7.52 -21.07
CA LEU A 155 4.51 -7.44 -22.53
C LEU A 155 4.18 -6.01 -22.98
N ARG A 156 4.88 -5.49 -24.00
CA ARG A 156 4.70 -4.13 -24.53
C ARG A 156 4.14 -4.16 -25.93
N GLY A 157 3.27 -3.20 -26.24
CA GLY A 157 2.69 -3.02 -27.56
C GLY A 157 3.48 -2.01 -28.39
N THR A 158 3.14 -1.92 -29.68
CA THR A 158 3.60 -0.82 -30.53
C THR A 158 2.76 0.41 -30.25
N ALA A 159 3.42 1.53 -29.95
CA ALA A 159 2.76 2.82 -29.72
C ALA A 159 1.87 3.26 -30.90
N GLY A 160 0.88 4.08 -30.59
CA GLY A 160 0.08 4.81 -31.58
C GLY A 160 -1.33 4.24 -31.76
N GLN A 161 -1.90 4.47 -32.93
CA GLN A 161 -3.32 4.18 -33.25
C GLN A 161 -3.57 2.68 -33.56
N THR A 162 -2.80 1.79 -32.95
CA THR A 162 -2.97 0.34 -33.08
C THR A 162 -4.11 -0.11 -32.17
N PRO A 163 -4.99 -1.04 -32.56
CA PRO A 163 -6.04 -1.54 -31.67
C PRO A 163 -5.49 -2.11 -30.35
N LEU A 164 -6.29 -1.99 -29.29
CA LEU A 164 -5.97 -2.59 -27.99
C LEU A 164 -5.80 -4.12 -28.12
N ASP A 165 -4.77 -4.63 -27.46
CA ASP A 165 -4.47 -6.06 -27.39
C ASP A 165 -4.78 -6.57 -25.98
N GLU A 166 -5.74 -7.48 -25.91
CA GLU A 166 -6.27 -8.02 -24.68
C GLU A 166 -5.23 -8.80 -23.85
N THR A 167 -4.21 -9.35 -24.49
CA THR A 167 -3.12 -10.07 -23.81
C THR A 167 -2.22 -9.14 -22.96
N ARG A 168 -2.35 -7.82 -23.15
CA ARG A 168 -1.61 -6.77 -22.44
C ARG A 168 -2.48 -6.03 -21.41
N SER A 169 -3.60 -6.63 -21.02
CA SER A 169 -4.55 -6.02 -20.10
C SER A 169 -4.58 -6.67 -18.73
N TRP A 170 -5.08 -5.93 -17.75
CA TRP A 170 -5.45 -6.43 -16.43
C TRP A 170 -6.82 -5.85 -16.06
N SER A 171 -7.67 -6.64 -15.39
CA SER A 171 -9.00 -6.20 -14.99
C SER A 171 -9.40 -6.65 -13.60
N LYS A 172 -10.31 -5.89 -12.98
CA LYS A 172 -10.91 -6.20 -11.69
C LYS A 172 -12.36 -5.75 -11.66
N SER A 173 -13.25 -6.65 -11.25
CA SER A 173 -14.64 -6.34 -10.92
C SER A 173 -14.80 -5.96 -9.46
N PHE A 174 -15.79 -5.12 -9.17
CA PHE A 174 -16.13 -4.64 -7.83
C PHE A 174 -17.63 -4.28 -7.74
N GLU A 175 -18.14 -4.24 -6.51
CA GLU A 175 -19.51 -3.83 -6.24
C GLU A 175 -19.61 -2.31 -6.18
N ASN A 176 -20.67 -1.77 -6.78
CA ASN A 176 -21.07 -0.39 -6.66
C ASN A 176 -22.52 -0.28 -7.15
N THR A 177 -23.34 0.42 -6.39
CA THR A 177 -24.75 0.68 -6.72
C THR A 177 -25.03 2.16 -7.00
N GLN A 178 -24.03 3.03 -6.81
CA GLN A 178 -24.17 4.47 -6.98
C GLN A 178 -23.73 4.90 -8.38
N ALA A 179 -24.52 5.80 -8.98
CA ALA A 179 -24.21 6.41 -10.26
C ALA A 179 -23.51 7.75 -10.08
N TYR A 180 -22.50 8.00 -10.92
CA TYR A 180 -21.69 9.21 -10.91
C TYR A 180 -21.57 9.81 -12.31
N THR A 181 -21.61 11.14 -12.40
CA THR A 181 -21.41 11.89 -13.64
C THR A 181 -19.94 12.04 -14.02
N SER A 182 -19.03 11.93 -13.05
CA SER A 182 -17.59 12.00 -13.27
C SER A 182 -16.85 11.00 -12.40
N TYR A 183 -15.72 10.51 -12.91
CA TYR A 183 -14.87 9.53 -12.26
C TYR A 183 -13.43 10.01 -12.17
N LEU A 184 -12.87 9.94 -10.97
CA LEU A 184 -11.47 10.17 -10.69
C LEU A 184 -10.78 8.82 -10.56
N VAL A 185 -9.82 8.53 -11.43
CA VAL A 185 -8.96 7.34 -11.37
C VAL A 185 -7.54 7.80 -11.10
N VAL A 186 -7.00 7.47 -9.93
CA VAL A 186 -5.65 7.85 -9.50
C VAL A 186 -4.82 6.60 -9.26
N PHE A 187 -3.53 6.68 -9.55
CA PHE A 187 -2.55 5.63 -9.31
C PHE A 187 -1.56 6.03 -8.22
N PRO A 188 -1.85 5.73 -6.93
CA PRO A 188 -0.96 6.08 -5.82
C PRO A 188 0.45 5.51 -5.90
N SER A 189 0.66 4.46 -6.70
CA SER A 189 1.96 3.86 -6.91
C SER A 189 2.12 3.34 -8.33
N VAL A 190 3.39 3.22 -8.74
CA VAL A 190 3.83 2.57 -9.98
C VAL A 190 4.68 1.34 -9.63
N ARG A 191 4.83 0.40 -10.57
CA ARG A 191 5.51 -0.89 -10.35
C ARG A 191 6.97 -0.74 -9.93
N GLY A 192 7.69 0.18 -10.57
CA GLY A 192 9.12 0.38 -10.41
C GLY A 192 9.41 1.43 -9.34
N ALA A 193 10.23 1.10 -8.35
CA ALA A 193 10.55 2.02 -7.25
C ALA A 193 11.47 3.20 -7.64
N SER A 194 12.14 3.14 -8.80
CA SER A 194 13.15 4.11 -9.24
C SER A 194 12.68 5.07 -10.34
N THR A 195 11.43 4.94 -10.80
CA THR A 195 10.88 5.85 -11.81
C THR A 195 10.18 7.01 -11.14
N THR A 196 10.27 8.19 -11.76
CA THR A 196 9.50 9.37 -11.38
C THR A 196 8.25 9.56 -12.24
N MET A 197 7.98 8.62 -13.16
CA MET A 197 6.94 8.75 -14.18
C MET A 197 5.92 7.62 -14.08
N MET A 198 4.69 7.91 -14.47
CA MET A 198 3.58 6.97 -14.61
C MET A 198 3.20 6.89 -16.08
N GLN A 199 2.91 5.69 -16.56
CA GLN A 199 2.33 5.51 -17.89
C GLN A 199 1.19 4.50 -17.87
N VAL A 200 0.19 4.71 -18.71
CA VAL A 200 -0.88 3.74 -18.94
C VAL A 200 -1.27 3.77 -20.41
N GLY A 201 -1.56 2.58 -20.98
CA GLY A 201 -1.96 2.48 -22.37
C GLY A 201 -3.41 2.89 -22.57
N GLU A 202 -4.30 2.37 -21.72
CA GLU A 202 -5.73 2.68 -21.73
C GLU A 202 -6.30 2.39 -20.33
N VAL A 203 -7.32 3.15 -19.93
CA VAL A 203 -8.13 3.00 -18.74
C VAL A 203 -9.58 2.87 -19.16
N GLN A 204 -10.24 1.79 -18.76
CA GLN A 204 -11.66 1.59 -18.98
C GLN A 204 -12.36 1.27 -17.67
N LEU A 205 -13.44 2.00 -17.38
CA LEU A 205 -14.43 1.57 -16.40
C LEU A 205 -15.56 0.83 -17.11
N GLY A 206 -16.02 -0.28 -16.54
CA GLY A 206 -17.12 -1.06 -17.08
C GLY A 206 -18.37 -0.98 -16.21
N SER A 207 -19.52 -1.17 -16.84
CA SER A 207 -20.84 -1.32 -16.21
C SER A 207 -21.55 -2.54 -16.80
N ALA A 208 -22.74 -2.87 -16.30
CA ALA A 208 -23.60 -3.87 -16.94
C ALA A 208 -23.95 -3.54 -18.41
N SER A 209 -23.90 -2.25 -18.78
CA SER A 209 -24.20 -1.76 -20.13
C SER A 209 -22.96 -1.64 -21.03
N GLY A 210 -21.80 -2.12 -20.59
CA GLY A 210 -20.53 -2.03 -21.33
C GLY A 210 -19.59 -0.96 -20.79
N THR A 211 -18.67 -0.49 -21.63
CA THR A 211 -17.65 0.50 -21.26
C THR A 211 -18.27 1.85 -20.91
N ILE A 212 -17.71 2.53 -19.91
CA ILE A 212 -18.14 3.85 -19.45
C ILE A 212 -17.40 4.94 -20.22
N PHE A 213 -16.07 4.85 -20.26
CA PHE A 213 -15.23 5.82 -20.96
C PHE A 213 -15.27 5.58 -22.47
N ALA A 214 -15.29 6.67 -23.23
CA ALA A 214 -15.29 6.66 -24.68
C ALA A 214 -14.36 7.74 -25.25
N PRO A 215 -13.82 7.53 -26.46
CA PRO A 215 -13.08 8.58 -27.16
C PRO A 215 -13.93 9.83 -27.31
N GLY A 216 -13.39 10.98 -26.91
CA GLY A 216 -14.07 12.28 -26.93
C GLY A 216 -14.77 12.66 -25.62
N ASP A 217 -14.79 11.80 -24.60
CA ASP A 217 -15.17 12.22 -23.25
C ASP A 217 -14.22 13.31 -22.73
N SER A 218 -14.74 14.19 -21.87
CA SER A 218 -13.91 15.19 -21.22
C SER A 218 -12.97 14.49 -20.22
N VAL A 219 -11.67 14.67 -20.39
CA VAL A 219 -10.65 14.07 -19.53
C VAL A 219 -9.56 15.07 -19.18
N LEU A 220 -9.20 15.08 -17.91
CA LEU A 220 -8.12 15.90 -17.35
C LEU A 220 -7.05 14.98 -16.77
N GLY A 221 -5.78 15.30 -17.01
CA GLY A 221 -4.69 14.73 -16.24
C GLY A 221 -4.71 15.32 -14.84
N VAL A 222 -4.58 14.48 -13.82
CA VAL A 222 -4.66 14.91 -12.42
C VAL A 222 -3.49 14.42 -11.60
N GLU A 223 -3.16 15.16 -10.55
CA GLU A 223 -2.20 14.82 -9.52
C GLU A 223 -2.82 15.12 -8.16
N ALA A 224 -2.89 14.11 -7.30
CA ALA A 224 -3.21 14.30 -5.90
C ALA A 224 -1.93 14.61 -5.12
N GLU A 225 -1.97 15.60 -4.24
CA GLU A 225 -0.83 16.02 -3.39
C GLU A 225 -0.19 14.84 -2.64
N ARG A 226 -1.03 13.85 -2.29
CA ARG A 226 -0.65 12.58 -1.66
C ARG A 226 -1.70 11.53 -2.00
N THR A 227 -1.45 10.29 -1.61
CA THR A 227 -2.45 9.22 -1.71
C THR A 227 -3.74 9.66 -1.03
N ILE A 228 -4.86 9.55 -1.75
CA ILE A 228 -6.17 9.96 -1.23
C ILE A 228 -6.62 8.88 -0.24
N VAL A 229 -6.55 9.20 1.05
CA VAL A 229 -7.03 8.30 2.09
C VAL A 229 -8.50 8.62 2.31
N HIS A 230 -9.35 7.90 1.57
CA HIS A 230 -10.79 8.02 1.76
C HIS A 230 -11.24 6.93 2.71
N PHE A 231 -11.30 7.30 4.00
CA PHE A 231 -11.98 6.49 4.97
C PHE A 231 -13.46 6.51 4.58
N ALA A 232 -14.00 5.38 4.14
CA ALA A 232 -15.37 5.10 4.51
C ALA A 232 -15.35 5.08 6.04
N GLY A 233 -15.58 6.24 6.66
CA GLY A 233 -15.92 6.27 8.08
C GLY A 233 -17.03 5.26 8.33
N PRO A 234 -17.23 4.81 9.58
CA PRO A 234 -18.37 3.95 9.87
C PRO A 234 -19.60 4.63 9.27
N LYS A 235 -20.29 3.93 8.34
CA LYS A 235 -21.67 4.26 8.01
C LYS A 235 -22.33 4.52 9.36
N THR A 236 -22.90 5.70 9.56
CA THR A 236 -23.72 6.00 10.73
C THR A 236 -24.69 4.84 10.88
N VAL A 237 -24.50 4.03 11.94
CA VAL A 237 -25.25 2.80 12.14
C VAL A 237 -26.69 3.21 12.44
N ALA A 238 -27.54 3.16 11.42
CA ALA A 238 -28.97 3.05 11.63
C ALA A 238 -29.21 1.71 12.35
N PRO A 239 -30.13 1.64 13.34
CA PRO A 239 -30.24 0.46 14.18
C PRO A 239 -30.68 -0.76 13.36
N ALA A 240 -29.83 -1.79 13.41
CA ALA A 240 -30.07 -3.21 13.18
C ALA A 240 -31.14 -3.60 12.14
N GLY A 241 -30.68 -3.79 10.90
CA GLY A 241 -31.30 -4.61 9.89
C GLY A 241 -30.32 -4.81 8.73
N GLU A 242 -29.77 -6.03 8.59
CA GLU A 242 -28.81 -6.44 7.56
C GLU A 242 -27.51 -5.61 7.45
N GLU A 243 -26.55 -5.83 8.35
CA GLU A 243 -25.16 -5.36 8.17
C GLU A 243 -24.21 -6.56 8.31
N THR A 244 -23.44 -6.84 7.26
CA THR A 244 -22.30 -7.76 7.32
C THR A 244 -21.08 -6.98 7.82
N SER A 245 -20.39 -7.49 8.84
CA SER A 245 -19.10 -6.92 9.27
C SER A 245 -18.04 -7.31 8.23
N SER A 246 -17.34 -6.32 7.67
CA SER A 246 -16.15 -6.53 6.84
C SER A 246 -14.92 -5.97 7.56
N PHE A 247 -13.87 -6.78 7.63
CA PHE A 247 -12.57 -6.41 8.18
C PHE A 247 -11.47 -7.12 7.40
N GLY A 248 -10.30 -6.49 7.29
CA GLY A 248 -9.12 -7.12 6.71
C GLY A 248 -8.37 -7.93 7.76
N ILE A 249 -7.71 -9.02 7.37
CA ILE A 249 -6.72 -9.71 8.20
C ILE A 249 -5.40 -9.65 7.46
N MET A 250 -4.32 -9.30 8.17
CA MET A 250 -2.96 -9.37 7.62
C MET A 250 -2.31 -10.68 8.03
N PHE A 251 -1.60 -11.30 7.08
CA PHE A 251 -0.78 -12.48 7.33
C PHE A 251 0.69 -12.13 7.09
N ILE A 252 1.52 -12.31 8.11
CA ILE A 252 2.98 -12.29 7.97
C ILE A 252 3.39 -13.74 7.68
N PRO A 253 4.04 -14.03 6.54
CA PRO A 253 4.40 -15.39 6.16
C PRO A 253 5.51 -15.94 7.08
N ASP A 254 5.87 -17.21 6.88
CA ASP A 254 7.00 -17.84 7.56
C ASP A 254 8.29 -17.02 7.38
N THR A 255 8.83 -16.54 8.50
CA THR A 255 9.95 -15.61 8.51
C THR A 255 11.29 -16.26 8.81
N GLN A 256 11.34 -17.59 8.96
CA GLN A 256 12.55 -18.31 9.39
C GLN A 256 13.79 -17.91 8.57
N PHE A 257 13.62 -17.79 7.26
CA PHE A 257 14.72 -17.43 6.36
C PHE A 257 15.01 -15.93 6.34
N TYR A 258 14.03 -15.08 6.63
CA TYR A 258 14.27 -13.64 6.76
C TYR A 258 15.17 -13.35 7.96
N SER A 259 14.92 -14.02 9.09
CA SER A 259 15.74 -13.95 10.30
C SER A 259 17.14 -14.54 10.07
N ARG A 260 17.23 -15.72 9.47
CA ARG A 260 18.52 -16.36 9.14
C ARG A 260 19.40 -15.50 8.25
N TYR A 261 18.88 -14.98 7.16
CA TYR A 261 19.67 -14.27 6.16
C TYR A 261 19.86 -12.78 6.45
N ALA A 262 19.31 -12.25 7.54
CA ALA A 262 19.73 -10.96 8.10
C ALA A 262 20.99 -11.11 8.96
N ALA A 263 21.10 -12.21 9.73
CA ALA A 263 22.24 -12.44 10.59
C ALA A 263 23.54 -12.60 9.77
N PRO A 264 24.68 -12.07 10.24
CA PRO A 264 25.98 -12.27 9.59
C PRO A 264 26.29 -13.76 9.34
N ALA A 265 25.87 -14.63 10.27
CA ALA A 265 26.03 -16.09 10.16
C ALA A 265 25.22 -16.74 9.02
N GLY A 266 24.21 -16.06 8.48
CA GLY A 266 23.47 -16.50 7.29
C GLY A 266 23.94 -15.87 5.99
N GLY A 267 24.95 -14.99 6.02
CA GLY A 267 25.54 -14.37 4.83
C GLY A 267 24.87 -13.10 4.35
N ASN A 268 23.98 -12.49 5.16
CA ASN A 268 23.37 -11.18 4.89
C ASN A 268 22.75 -11.04 3.47
N GLN A 269 22.11 -12.10 2.98
CA GLN A 269 21.79 -12.24 1.54
C GLN A 269 20.78 -11.20 1.06
N PHE A 270 19.82 -10.83 1.90
CA PHE A 270 18.79 -9.87 1.52
C PHE A 270 19.30 -8.44 1.50
N ALA A 271 20.11 -8.02 2.47
CA ALA A 271 20.73 -6.70 2.40
C ALA A 271 21.71 -6.63 1.21
N ALA A 272 22.44 -7.71 0.92
CA ALA A 272 23.34 -7.75 -0.24
C ALA A 272 22.60 -7.66 -1.60
N ARG A 273 21.41 -8.26 -1.72
CA ARG A 273 20.62 -8.27 -2.97
C ARG A 273 19.68 -7.07 -3.11
N PHE A 274 19.08 -6.63 -2.01
CA PHE A 274 17.93 -5.72 -2.01
C PHE A 274 18.12 -4.49 -1.10
N GLY A 275 19.27 -4.38 -0.41
CA GLY A 275 19.56 -3.28 0.53
C GLY A 275 18.63 -3.24 1.75
N SER A 276 17.82 -4.28 1.98
CA SER A 276 16.81 -4.34 3.05
C SER A 276 16.47 -5.80 3.40
N ASN A 277 15.94 -6.02 4.59
CA ASN A 277 15.39 -7.31 5.01
C ASN A 277 13.86 -7.34 4.77
N PRO A 278 13.31 -8.39 4.13
CA PRO A 278 11.87 -8.50 3.90
C PRO A 278 11.01 -8.49 5.16
N PHE A 279 11.50 -8.99 6.30
CA PHE A 279 10.76 -9.01 7.57
C PHE A 279 10.53 -7.59 8.08
N GLU A 280 11.60 -6.80 8.16
CA GLU A 280 11.55 -5.38 8.57
C GLU A 280 10.65 -4.57 7.64
N VAL A 281 10.78 -4.75 6.32
CA VAL A 281 9.94 -4.04 5.34
C VAL A 281 8.46 -4.38 5.49
N GLN A 282 8.13 -5.64 5.82
CA GLN A 282 6.74 -6.06 6.03
C GLN A 282 6.16 -5.44 7.31
N THR A 283 6.88 -5.47 8.43
CA THR A 283 6.38 -4.90 9.69
C THR A 283 6.29 -3.37 9.64
N GLU A 284 7.23 -2.71 8.95
CA GLU A 284 7.15 -1.27 8.65
C GLU A 284 5.92 -0.93 7.82
N TRP A 285 5.63 -1.72 6.79
CA TRP A 285 4.43 -1.52 5.97
C TRP A 285 3.16 -1.70 6.81
N ILE A 286 3.09 -2.74 7.64
CA ILE A 286 1.94 -3.00 8.51
C ILE A 286 1.74 -1.84 9.50
N ALA A 287 2.77 -1.46 10.25
CA ALA A 287 2.71 -0.33 11.18
C ALA A 287 2.25 0.96 10.50
N LYS A 288 2.67 1.18 9.25
CA LYS A 288 2.34 2.38 8.47
C LYS A 288 0.92 2.37 7.90
N PHE A 289 0.41 1.23 7.44
CA PHE A 289 -0.80 1.17 6.62
C PHE A 289 -1.96 0.39 7.25
N ALA A 290 -1.74 -0.48 8.23
CA ALA A 290 -2.80 -1.36 8.74
C ALA A 290 -3.99 -0.60 9.35
N ASN A 291 -3.72 0.49 10.08
CA ASN A 291 -4.76 1.39 10.57
C ASN A 291 -5.52 2.08 9.42
N GLN A 292 -4.83 2.43 8.32
CA GLN A 292 -5.45 3.05 7.14
C GLN A 292 -6.32 2.06 6.35
N LEU A 293 -5.97 0.77 6.41
CA LEU A 293 -6.65 -0.32 5.71
C LEU A 293 -7.68 -1.05 6.58
N GLN A 294 -7.94 -0.56 7.80
CA GLN A 294 -8.84 -1.21 8.77
C GLN A 294 -8.51 -2.68 9.01
N ILE A 295 -7.22 -3.00 9.02
CA ILE A 295 -6.72 -4.31 9.42
C ILE A 295 -6.49 -4.22 10.93
N PRO A 296 -7.28 -4.91 11.76
CA PRO A 296 -7.21 -4.76 13.20
C PRO A 296 -6.13 -5.63 13.84
N VAL A 297 -5.57 -6.59 13.09
CA VAL A 297 -4.57 -7.53 13.58
C VAL A 297 -3.72 -8.11 12.46
N ALA A 298 -2.44 -8.35 12.75
CA ALA A 298 -1.59 -9.23 11.93
C ALA A 298 -1.43 -10.61 12.57
N VAL A 299 -1.46 -11.65 11.75
CA VAL A 299 -1.23 -13.03 12.16
C VAL A 299 0.08 -13.49 11.53
N HIS A 300 1.10 -13.74 12.34
CA HIS A 300 2.34 -14.37 11.90
C HIS A 300 2.11 -15.88 11.72
N LEU A 301 2.64 -16.41 10.61
CA LEU A 301 2.47 -17.78 10.18
C LEU A 301 3.80 -18.51 10.24
N GLY A 302 3.85 -19.64 10.93
CA GLY A 302 5.03 -20.53 10.89
C GLY A 302 6.16 -20.08 11.80
N ASP A 303 7.38 -20.38 11.39
CA ASP A 303 8.59 -20.19 12.19
C ASP A 303 9.07 -18.72 12.18
N VAL A 304 9.45 -18.21 13.35
CA VAL A 304 10.04 -16.87 13.51
C VAL A 304 11.52 -16.89 13.12
N VAL A 305 12.24 -17.94 13.52
CA VAL A 305 13.66 -18.17 13.23
C VAL A 305 13.88 -19.55 12.60
N ASP A 306 14.99 -19.73 11.87
CA ASP A 306 15.33 -21.03 11.28
C ASP A 306 16.08 -21.92 12.27
N ARG A 307 16.79 -21.32 13.23
CA ARG A 307 17.64 -22.04 14.18
C ARG A 307 17.50 -21.43 15.57
N ALA A 308 16.65 -22.01 16.42
CA ALA A 308 16.42 -21.57 17.81
C ALA A 308 17.71 -21.25 18.61
N GLY A 309 18.78 -22.01 18.41
CA GLY A 309 20.06 -21.81 19.09
C GLY A 309 20.93 -20.65 18.56
N THR A 310 20.51 -19.96 17.50
CA THR A 310 21.28 -18.87 16.87
C THR A 310 20.72 -17.52 17.31
N ALA A 311 21.31 -16.94 18.36
CA ALA A 311 20.85 -15.67 18.95
C ALA A 311 20.65 -14.54 17.92
N GLY A 312 21.54 -14.42 16.94
CA GLY A 312 21.43 -13.36 15.92
C GLY A 312 20.14 -13.42 15.08
N GLU A 313 19.53 -14.59 14.90
CA GLU A 313 18.24 -14.68 14.19
C GLU A 313 17.11 -14.07 15.04
N TRP A 314 17.13 -14.32 16.34
CA TRP A 314 16.18 -13.71 17.29
C TRP A 314 16.37 -12.19 17.39
N ASP A 315 17.61 -11.70 17.36
CA ASP A 315 17.90 -10.27 17.40
C ASP A 315 17.26 -9.55 16.19
N HIS A 316 17.35 -10.15 14.99
CA HIS A 316 16.76 -9.58 13.78
C HIS A 316 15.24 -9.74 13.70
N ALA A 317 14.69 -10.87 14.16
CA ALA A 317 13.24 -11.04 14.27
C ALA A 317 12.64 -10.05 15.27
N SER A 318 13.27 -9.90 16.43
CA SER A 318 12.88 -8.93 17.47
C SER A 318 12.94 -7.51 16.95
N LEU A 319 14.01 -7.14 16.23
CA LEU A 319 14.12 -5.83 15.59
C LEU A 319 12.97 -5.55 14.63
N ALA A 320 12.62 -6.51 13.77
CA ALA A 320 11.51 -6.35 12.83
C ALA A 320 10.15 -6.23 13.54
N MET A 321 9.88 -7.09 14.52
CA MET A 321 8.61 -7.10 15.26
C MET A 321 8.45 -5.90 16.20
N LYS A 322 9.56 -5.35 16.70
CA LYS A 322 9.56 -4.11 17.50
C LYS A 322 8.88 -2.95 16.78
N THR A 323 8.91 -2.92 15.44
CA THR A 323 8.18 -1.92 14.65
C THR A 323 6.66 -1.98 14.90
N LEU A 324 6.09 -3.16 15.10
CA LEU A 324 4.67 -3.31 15.46
C LEU A 324 4.42 -2.99 16.93
N ASP A 325 5.34 -3.38 17.83
CA ASP A 325 5.27 -3.03 19.25
C ASP A 325 5.28 -1.50 19.46
N ASP A 326 6.20 -0.80 18.79
CA ASP A 326 6.35 0.66 18.87
C ASP A 326 5.14 1.40 18.27
N ALA A 327 4.46 0.77 17.31
CA ALA A 327 3.24 1.29 16.70
C ALA A 327 1.97 0.96 17.51
N ASP A 328 2.09 0.23 18.63
CA ASP A 328 0.96 -0.31 19.40
C ASP A 328 -0.02 -1.11 18.53
N TYR A 329 0.51 -1.83 17.52
CA TYR A 329 -0.29 -2.55 16.55
C TYR A 329 -0.51 -4.01 16.97
N PRO A 330 -1.75 -4.51 17.06
CA PRO A 330 -2.01 -5.88 17.51
C PRO A 330 -1.47 -6.93 16.52
N TYR A 331 -0.73 -7.90 17.04
CA TYR A 331 -0.31 -9.07 16.28
C TYR A 331 -0.35 -10.35 17.11
N SER A 332 -0.42 -11.49 16.42
CA SER A 332 -0.30 -12.82 17.01
C SER A 332 0.91 -13.52 16.42
N VAL A 333 1.70 -14.15 17.29
CA VAL A 333 2.81 -15.04 16.94
C VAL A 333 2.59 -16.38 17.63
N LEU A 334 2.82 -17.47 16.91
CA LEU A 334 2.82 -18.82 17.47
C LEU A 334 4.14 -19.49 17.10
N ALA A 335 4.85 -20.01 18.09
CA ALA A 335 6.15 -20.66 17.87
C ALA A 335 5.99 -21.93 17.03
N GLY A 336 6.74 -22.01 15.92
CA GLY A 336 6.81 -23.20 15.10
C GLY A 336 7.82 -24.24 15.63
N ASN A 337 8.23 -25.17 14.77
CA ASN A 337 9.18 -26.22 15.15
C ASN A 337 10.64 -25.77 15.12
N HIS A 338 11.00 -24.72 14.38
CA HIS A 338 12.36 -24.18 14.38
C HIS A 338 12.61 -23.14 15.49
N ASP A 339 11.54 -22.62 16.10
CA ASP A 339 11.58 -21.63 17.19
C ASP A 339 11.91 -22.22 18.57
N VAL A 340 11.92 -23.55 18.68
CA VAL A 340 12.20 -24.26 19.93
C VAL A 340 13.43 -25.17 19.81
N MET A 341 14.11 -25.40 20.94
CA MET A 341 15.29 -26.25 20.97
C MET A 341 15.00 -27.72 20.59
N ASN A 342 13.77 -28.19 20.81
CA ASN A 342 13.33 -29.53 20.43
C ASN A 342 12.15 -29.47 19.46
N GLY A 343 12.44 -29.18 18.19
CA GLY A 343 11.41 -29.02 17.14
C GLY A 343 10.56 -30.26 16.86
N GLY A 344 10.99 -31.44 17.31
CA GLY A 344 10.23 -32.69 17.16
C GLY A 344 9.10 -32.87 18.17
N GLN A 345 8.99 -32.02 19.19
CA GLN A 345 7.92 -32.10 20.19
C GLN A 345 6.63 -31.45 19.69
N TRP A 346 5.50 -32.11 19.98
CA TRP A 346 4.17 -31.57 19.71
C TRP A 346 3.85 -30.38 20.62
N SER A 347 2.96 -29.48 20.21
CA SER A 347 2.65 -28.27 20.97
C SER A 347 2.08 -28.53 22.37
N ASN A 348 1.46 -29.68 22.60
CA ASN A 348 0.95 -30.11 23.92
C ASN A 348 2.00 -30.82 24.79
N GLU A 349 3.22 -31.00 24.29
CA GLU A 349 4.35 -31.63 24.99
C GLU A 349 5.41 -30.60 25.44
N ARG A 350 5.19 -29.30 25.14
CA ARG A 350 6.09 -28.18 25.40
C ARG A 350 5.75 -27.40 26.66
#